data_AF-A0A2N2SYA6-F1
#
_entry.id   AF-A0A2N2SYA6-F1
#
_cell.length_a   1.000
_cell.length_b   1.000
_cell.length_c   1.000
_cell.angle_alpha   90.00
_cell.angle_beta   90.00
_cell.angle_gamma   90.00
#
_symmetry.space_group_name_H-M   'P 1'
#
loop_
_entity.id
_entity.type
_entity.pdbx_description
1 polymer ?
#
loop_
_entity_poly.entity_id
_entity_poly.type
_entity_poly.pdbx_seq_one_letter_code
_entity_poly.pdbx_strand_id
1 'polypeptide(L)'
;MFFGKLLPRDTNFFKLFNQHADHIVAAAHAFSRLVANYGDLALREKFHNEVNHAEGAADRITHEVNKALHKTFITPIDREQIHSLINTMDDVADLIQDSAETMALYDVHHMTDEITRLTDL
;
A
#
# COMPACT_ATOMS: atom_id res chain seq x y z
N MET A 1 10.84 23.52 -34.29
CA MET A 1 10.81 22.08 -33.91
C MET A 1 9.77 21.92 -32.79
N PHE A 2 8.49 21.75 -33.14
CA PHE A 2 7.35 21.85 -32.19
C PHE A 2 6.84 20.49 -31.66
N PHE A 3 7.45 19.37 -32.07
CA PHE A 3 6.96 18.02 -31.73
C PHE A 3 7.44 17.48 -30.37
N GLY A 4 8.48 18.04 -29.76
CA GLY A 4 9.01 17.56 -28.46
C GLY A 4 8.10 17.80 -27.25
N LYS A 5 7.13 18.72 -27.34
CA LYS A 5 6.10 18.97 -26.31
C LYS A 5 4.83 18.13 -26.48
N LEU A 6 4.69 17.42 -27.60
CA LEU A 6 3.55 16.57 -27.93
C LEU A 6 3.84 15.08 -27.70
N LEU A 7 5.11 14.71 -27.49
CA LEU A 7 5.48 13.36 -27.12
C LEU A 7 5.13 13.13 -25.63
N PRO A 8 4.30 12.12 -25.30
CA PRO A 8 4.03 11.76 -23.91
C PRO A 8 5.36 11.54 -23.19
N ARG A 9 5.51 12.11 -21.99
CA ARG A 9 6.63 11.75 -21.12
C ARG A 9 6.46 10.29 -20.74
N ASP A 10 7.48 9.47 -20.97
CA ASP A 10 7.47 8.07 -20.57
C ASP A 10 7.23 7.98 -19.07
N THR A 11 6.08 7.45 -18.67
CA THR A 11 5.80 7.14 -17.27
C THR A 11 6.58 5.88 -16.95
N ASN A 12 7.44 5.95 -15.94
CA ASN A 12 8.15 4.77 -15.46
C ASN A 12 7.26 3.98 -14.49
N PHE A 13 6.44 3.08 -15.03
CA PHE A 13 5.55 2.20 -14.25
C PHE A 13 6.32 1.35 -13.23
N PHE A 14 7.50 0.84 -13.57
CA PHE A 14 8.33 0.04 -12.65
C PHE A 14 8.77 0.83 -11.42
N LYS A 15 9.08 2.12 -11.59
CA LYS A 15 9.37 3.00 -10.46
C LYS A 15 8.15 3.18 -9.56
N LEU A 16 6.95 3.35 -10.13
CA LEU A 16 5.72 3.47 -9.36
C LEU A 16 5.42 2.17 -8.60
N PHE A 17 5.61 0.99 -9.22
CA PHE A 17 5.47 -0.29 -8.53
C PHE A 17 6.42 -0.40 -7.34
N ASN A 18 7.70 -0.05 -7.51
CA ASN A 18 8.65 -0.09 -6.40
C ASN A 18 8.24 0.86 -5.27
N GLN A 19 7.77 2.07 -5.60
CA GLN A 19 7.27 3.01 -4.58
C GLN A 19 6.03 2.47 -3.84
N HIS A 20 5.10 1.83 -4.55
CA HIS A 20 3.96 1.17 -3.92
C HIS A 20 4.41 0.00 -3.03
N ALA A 21 5.38 -0.79 -3.47
CA ALA A 21 5.95 -1.88 -2.67
C ALA A 21 6.61 -1.36 -1.38
N ASP A 22 7.32 -0.23 -1.44
CA ASP A 22 7.88 0.43 -0.25
C ASP A 22 6.79 0.81 0.76
N HIS A 23 5.61 1.24 0.28
CA HIS A 23 4.47 1.55 1.13
C HIS A 23 3.81 0.29 1.74
N ILE A 24 3.72 -0.81 1.00
CA ILE A 24 3.27 -2.11 1.54
C ILE A 24 4.21 -2.56 2.68
N VAL A 25 5.53 -2.48 2.47
CA VAL A 25 6.52 -2.84 3.50
C VAL A 25 6.38 -1.93 4.73
N ALA A 26 6.16 -0.64 4.53
CA ALA A 26 5.91 0.30 5.63
C ALA A 26 4.63 -0.06 6.41
N ALA A 27 3.54 -0.40 5.71
CA ALA A 27 2.28 -0.83 6.33
C ALA A 27 2.48 -2.12 7.13
N ALA A 28 3.16 -3.12 6.58
CA ALA A 28 3.44 -4.40 7.23
C ALA A 28 4.28 -4.21 8.51
N HIS A 29 5.32 -3.38 8.48
CA HIS A 29 6.11 -3.08 9.68
C HIS A 29 5.33 -2.27 10.71
N ALA A 30 4.49 -1.33 10.29
CA ALA A 30 3.61 -0.59 11.20
C ALA A 30 2.59 -1.53 11.88
N PHE A 31 2.01 -2.45 11.12
CA PHE A 31 1.08 -3.47 11.61
C PHE A 31 1.75 -4.44 12.60
N SER A 32 2.96 -4.90 12.30
CA SER A 32 3.76 -5.71 13.24
C SER A 32 3.99 -4.97 14.57
N ARG A 33 4.35 -3.68 14.51
CA ARG A 33 4.48 -2.84 15.72
C ARG A 33 3.16 -2.63 16.46
N LEU A 34 2.05 -2.48 15.72
CA LEU A 34 0.71 -2.39 16.29
C LEU A 34 0.37 -3.65 17.09
N VAL A 35 0.56 -4.83 16.51
CA VAL A 35 0.31 -6.12 17.18
C VAL A 35 1.21 -6.26 18.42
N ALA A 36 2.51 -6.01 18.28
CA ALA A 36 3.46 -6.15 19.39
C ALA A 36 3.18 -5.21 20.58
N ASN A 37 2.57 -4.04 20.32
CA ASN A 37 2.31 -3.02 21.34
C ASN A 37 0.81 -2.80 21.58
N TYR A 38 -0.04 -3.74 21.18
CA TYR A 38 -1.48 -3.52 21.16
C TYR A 38 -2.05 -3.20 22.55
N GLY A 39 -1.45 -3.70 23.64
CA GLY A 39 -1.90 -3.41 25.01
C GLY A 39 -1.67 -1.96 25.48
N ASP A 40 -0.78 -1.21 24.83
CA ASP A 40 -0.52 0.20 25.15
C ASP A 40 -1.38 1.10 24.27
N LEU A 41 -2.28 1.88 24.86
CA LEU A 41 -3.24 2.71 24.11
C LEU A 41 -2.56 3.77 23.23
N ALA A 42 -1.49 4.39 23.71
CA ALA A 42 -0.81 5.45 22.97
C ALA A 42 -0.02 4.88 21.78
N LEU A 43 0.64 3.73 21.99
CA LEU A 43 1.35 3.04 20.92
C LEU A 43 0.39 2.38 19.93
N ARG A 44 -0.74 1.83 20.39
CA ARG A 44 -1.82 1.30 19.55
C ARG A 44 -2.34 2.37 18.60
N GLU A 45 -2.74 3.53 19.10
CA GLU A 45 -3.22 4.64 18.27
C GLU A 45 -2.14 5.11 17.28
N LYS A 46 -0.90 5.27 17.75
CA LYS A 46 0.22 5.68 16.91
C LYS A 46 0.43 4.72 15.73
N PHE A 47 0.56 3.42 15.99
CA PHE A 47 0.86 2.45 14.94
C PHE A 47 -0.34 2.18 14.02
N HIS A 48 -1.56 2.27 14.53
CA HIS A 48 -2.76 2.26 13.70
C HIS A 48 -2.76 3.43 12.69
N ASN A 49 -2.41 4.63 13.15
CA ASN A 49 -2.28 5.79 12.27
C ASN A 49 -1.13 5.64 11.25
N GLU A 50 -0.03 4.99 11.62
CA GLU A 50 1.06 4.67 10.69
C GLU A 50 0.62 3.68 9.60
N VAL A 51 -0.20 2.67 9.93
CA VAL A 51 -0.82 1.76 8.94
C VAL A 51 -1.69 2.54 7.97
N ASN A 52 -2.64 3.35 8.47
CA ASN A 52 -3.51 4.18 7.64
C ASN A 52 -2.73 5.16 6.74
N HIS A 53 -1.63 5.71 7.24
CA HIS A 53 -0.80 6.62 6.44
C HIS A 53 -0.09 5.89 5.30
N ALA A 54 0.39 4.66 5.55
CA ALA A 54 1.08 3.84 4.57
C ALA A 54 0.13 3.33 3.49
N GLU A 55 -1.05 2.84 3.86
CA GLU A 55 -2.12 2.45 2.92
C GLU A 55 -2.51 3.65 2.04
N GLY A 56 -2.87 4.79 2.63
CA GLY A 56 -3.25 5.96 1.82
C GLY A 56 -2.11 6.49 0.95
N ALA A 57 -0.84 6.17 1.27
CA ALA A 57 0.30 6.44 0.38
C ALA A 57 0.40 5.44 -0.78
N ALA A 58 0.08 4.18 -0.55
CA ALA A 58 -0.04 3.15 -1.57
C ALA A 58 -1.19 3.47 -2.55
N ASP A 59 -2.40 3.78 -2.07
CA ASP A 59 -3.57 4.14 -2.89
C ASP A 59 -3.26 5.33 -3.83
N ARG A 60 -2.55 6.35 -3.33
CA ARG A 60 -2.10 7.47 -4.17
C ARG A 60 -1.25 6.99 -5.36
N ILE A 61 -0.37 6.02 -5.16
CA ILE A 61 0.44 5.44 -6.24
C ILE A 61 -0.45 4.61 -7.19
N THR A 62 -1.41 3.84 -6.67
CA THR A 62 -2.41 3.12 -7.47
C THR A 62 -3.17 4.07 -8.39
N HIS A 63 -3.64 5.21 -7.86
CA HIS A 63 -4.29 6.25 -8.63
C HIS A 63 -3.35 6.86 -9.70
N GLU A 64 -2.08 7.11 -9.36
CA GLU A 64 -1.08 7.63 -10.30
C GLU A 64 -0.80 6.67 -11.45
N VAL A 65 -0.65 5.36 -11.16
CA VAL A 65 -0.47 4.32 -12.19
C VAL A 65 -1.68 4.27 -13.11
N ASN A 66 -2.90 4.23 -12.57
CA ASN A 66 -4.13 4.18 -13.36
C ASN A 66 -4.28 5.42 -14.26
N LYS A 67 -3.97 6.61 -13.73
CA LYS A 67 -3.96 7.86 -14.50
C LYS A 67 -2.89 7.87 -15.59
N ALA A 68 -1.71 7.34 -15.31
CA ALA A 68 -0.63 7.23 -16.29
C ALA A 68 -0.98 6.23 -17.40
N LEU A 69 -1.61 5.12 -17.04
CA LEU A 69 -2.08 4.09 -17.97
C LEU A 69 -3.05 4.70 -18.99
N HIS A 70 -4.03 5.48 -18.54
CA HIS A 70 -4.98 6.18 -19.44
C HIS A 70 -4.33 7.20 -20.39
N LYS A 71 -3.16 7.73 -20.04
CA LYS A 71 -2.45 8.76 -20.82
C LYS A 71 -1.32 8.21 -21.69
N THR A 72 -0.95 6.95 -21.49
CA THR A 72 0.17 6.31 -22.18
C THR A 72 -0.35 5.50 -23.34
N PHE A 73 0.11 5.81 -24.56
CA PHE A 73 -0.32 5.10 -25.77
C PHE A 73 0.43 3.77 -25.97
N ILE A 74 1.75 3.76 -25.69
CA ILE A 74 2.60 2.55 -25.76
C ILE A 74 3.08 2.23 -24.36
N THR A 75 2.68 1.07 -23.83
CA THR A 75 3.08 0.59 -22.50
C THR A 75 4.32 -0.32 -22.60
N PRO A 76 5.17 -0.39 -21.55
CA PRO A 76 6.40 -1.21 -21.58
C PRO A 76 6.12 -2.72 -21.52
N ILE A 77 4.96 -3.09 -21.00
CA ILE A 77 4.39 -4.45 -20.97
C ILE A 77 2.89 -4.35 -21.29
N ASP A 78 2.18 -5.47 -21.26
CA ASP A 78 0.75 -5.47 -21.51
C ASP A 78 -0.02 -4.60 -20.50
N ARG A 79 -1.03 -3.87 -21.00
CA ARG A 79 -1.81 -2.92 -20.21
C ARG A 79 -2.59 -3.60 -19.10
N GLU A 80 -3.15 -4.77 -19.38
CA GLU A 80 -3.89 -5.58 -18.40
C GLU A 80 -2.96 -6.05 -17.29
N GLN A 81 -1.72 -6.41 -17.61
CA GLN A 81 -0.71 -6.80 -16.62
C GLN A 81 -0.36 -5.65 -15.67
N ILE A 82 -0.19 -4.42 -16.18
CA ILE A 82 0.05 -3.24 -15.33
C ILE A 82 -1.11 -3.01 -14.38
N HIS A 83 -2.34 -3.04 -14.90
CA HIS A 83 -3.56 -2.80 -14.12
C HIS A 83 -3.79 -3.90 -13.08
N SER A 84 -3.64 -5.17 -13.46
CA SER A 84 -3.79 -6.30 -12.55
C SER A 84 -2.72 -6.28 -11.45
N LEU A 85 -1.46 -5.97 -11.80
CA LEU A 85 -0.38 -5.92 -10.81
C LEU A 85 -0.63 -4.83 -9.78
N ILE A 86 -0.93 -3.60 -10.20
CA ILE A 86 -1.11 -2.50 -9.24
C ILE A 86 -2.30 -2.74 -8.31
N ASN A 87 -3.43 -3.23 -8.82
CA ASN A 87 -4.60 -3.52 -7.97
C ASN A 87 -4.32 -4.68 -7.01
N THR A 88 -3.58 -5.72 -7.45
CA THR A 88 -3.21 -6.82 -6.53
C THR A 88 -2.25 -6.35 -5.44
N MET A 89 -1.40 -5.37 -5.74
CA MET A 89 -0.52 -4.75 -4.75
C MET A 89 -1.32 -3.89 -3.75
N ASP A 90 -2.31 -3.14 -4.24
CA ASP A 90 -3.25 -2.33 -3.46
C ASP A 90 -4.03 -3.21 -2.47
N ASP A 91 -4.58 -4.34 -2.95
CA ASP A 91 -5.29 -5.33 -2.12
C ASP A 91 -4.45 -5.79 -0.92
N VAL A 92 -3.13 -5.88 -1.04
CA VAL A 92 -2.25 -6.25 0.08
C VAL A 92 -2.17 -5.14 1.12
N ALA A 93 -2.04 -3.88 0.69
CA ALA A 93 -2.01 -2.73 1.61
C ALA A 93 -3.36 -2.59 2.33
N ASP A 94 -4.46 -2.73 1.59
CA ASP A 94 -5.83 -2.67 2.09
C ASP A 94 -6.08 -3.77 3.12
N LEU A 95 -5.71 -5.02 2.85
CA LEU A 95 -5.92 -6.12 3.80
C LEU A 95 -5.15 -5.92 5.12
N ILE A 96 -3.98 -5.27 5.10
CA ILE A 96 -3.24 -4.91 6.32
C ILE A 96 -4.02 -3.84 7.10
N GLN A 97 -4.55 -2.84 6.40
CA GLN A 97 -5.31 -1.74 6.96
C GLN A 97 -6.65 -2.21 7.54
N ASP A 98 -7.43 -2.98 6.77
CA ASP A 98 -8.67 -3.64 7.18
C ASP A 98 -8.46 -4.50 8.42
N SER A 99 -7.33 -5.21 8.51
CA SER A 99 -7.00 -6.00 9.70
C SER A 99 -6.82 -5.12 10.93
N ALA A 100 -6.09 -4.00 10.81
CA ALA A 100 -5.91 -3.04 11.90
C ALA A 100 -7.24 -2.41 12.34
N GLU A 101 -8.07 -1.99 11.38
CA GLU A 101 -9.40 -1.42 11.66
C GLU A 101 -10.32 -2.43 12.33
N THR A 102 -10.32 -3.66 11.83
CA THR A 102 -11.15 -4.76 12.37
C THR A 102 -10.79 -5.01 13.84
N MET A 103 -9.50 -5.05 14.19
CA MET A 103 -9.06 -5.22 15.57
C MET A 103 -9.55 -4.10 16.49
N ALA A 104 -9.60 -2.86 15.98
CA ALA A 104 -10.12 -1.72 16.72
C ALA A 104 -11.66 -1.76 16.83
N LEU A 105 -12.36 -2.08 15.74
CA LEU A 105 -13.81 -2.14 15.66
C LEU A 105 -14.41 -3.20 16.61
N TYR A 106 -13.77 -4.36 16.69
CA TYR A 106 -14.17 -5.42 17.60
C TYR A 106 -13.68 -5.24 19.05
N ASP A 107 -13.02 -4.13 19.35
CA ASP A 107 -12.48 -3.81 20.68
C ASP A 107 -11.62 -4.95 21.24
N VAL A 108 -10.69 -5.46 20.41
CA VAL A 108 -9.81 -6.53 20.83
C VAL A 108 -8.93 -6.03 21.99
N HIS A 109 -8.80 -6.82 23.06
CA HIS A 109 -8.00 -6.45 24.23
C HIS A 109 -6.68 -7.21 24.32
N HIS A 110 -6.59 -8.39 23.70
CA HIS A 110 -5.44 -9.27 23.79
C HIS A 110 -5.11 -9.86 22.42
N MET A 111 -3.84 -9.75 22.03
CA MET A 111 -3.31 -10.42 20.84
C MET A 111 -3.01 -11.88 21.15
N THR A 112 -3.34 -12.76 20.21
CA THR A 112 -3.00 -14.19 20.32
C THR A 112 -1.58 -14.44 19.82
N ASP A 113 -1.03 -15.60 20.16
CA ASP A 113 0.29 -15.99 19.65
C ASP A 113 0.27 -16.20 18.12
N GLU A 114 -0.88 -16.56 17.54
CA GLU A 114 -1.05 -16.75 16.09
C GLU A 114 -0.83 -15.45 15.32
N ILE A 115 -1.47 -14.35 15.73
CA ILE A 115 -1.30 -13.04 15.06
C ILE A 115 0.10 -12.47 15.29
N THR A 116 0.69 -12.76 16.45
CA THR A 116 2.08 -12.40 16.74
C THR A 116 3.04 -13.12 15.79
N ARG A 117 2.86 -14.44 15.57
CA ARG A 117 3.66 -15.20 14.60
C ARG A 117 3.41 -14.77 13.15
N LEU A 118 2.17 -14.41 12.80
CA LEU A 118 1.81 -13.95 11.46
C LEU A 118 2.51 -12.64 11.08
N THR A 119 2.83 -11.82 12.09
CA THR A 119 3.46 -10.50 11.92
C THR A 119 4.94 -10.47 12.25
N ASP A 120 5.56 -11.64 12.42
CA ASP A 120 7.00 -11.80 12.63
C ASP A 120 7.72 -11.65 11.27
N LEU A 121 8.45 -10.55 11.11
CA LEU A 121 9.10 -10.10 9.87
C LEU A 121 10.62 -9.93 10.07
#